data_AF-A0A7X9JBJ4-F1
#
_entry.id   AF-A0A7X9JBJ4-F1
#
_cell.length_a   1.000
_cell.length_b   1.000
_cell.length_c   1.000
_cell.angle_alpha   90.00
_cell.angle_beta   90.00
_cell.angle_gamma   90.00
#
_symmetry.space_group_name_H-M   'P 1'
#
loop_
_entity.id
_entity.type
_entity.pdbx_description
1 polymer ?
#
loop_
_entity_poly.entity_id
_entity_poly.type
_entity_poly.pdbx_seq_one_letter_code
_entity_poly.pdbx_strand_id
1 'polypeptide(L)' 'MADVIVTAYQKKMMVSVGLILLPLVVYWNIQNFGFINYDDNLYVTENDSIQSGLSIRGLVGVLTDTR' A
#
# COMPACT_ATOMS: atom_id res chain seq x y z
N MET A 1 44.38 -7.54 11.95
CA MET A 1 43.04 -7.03 11.60
C MET A 1 42.80 -7.47 10.17
N ALA A 2 41.89 -8.43 9.94
CA ALA A 2 41.67 -8.97 8.61
C ALA A 2 40.76 -8.03 7.83
N ASP A 3 41.25 -7.51 6.70
CA ASP A 3 40.42 -6.76 5.77
C ASP A 3 39.38 -7.73 5.19
N VAL A 4 38.11 -7.50 5.53
CA VAL A 4 37.01 -8.29 4.97
C VAL A 4 36.85 -7.88 3.51
N ILE A 5 37.36 -8.71 2.60
CA ILE A 5 37.21 -8.48 1.16
C ILE A 5 35.78 -8.83 0.75
N VAL A 6 34.95 -7.79 0.59
CA VAL A 6 33.55 -7.94 0.14
C VAL A 6 33.49 -7.96 -1.39
N THR A 7 33.01 -9.08 -1.93
CA THR A 7 32.78 -9.28 -3.37
C THR A 7 31.63 -8.43 -3.90
N ALA A 8 31.57 -8.18 -5.22
CA ALA A 8 30.49 -7.44 -5.85
C ALA A 8 29.10 -8.07 -5.60
N TYR A 9 29.03 -9.40 -5.50
CA TYR A 9 27.79 -10.11 -5.21
C TYR A 9 27.30 -9.85 -3.78
N GLN A 10 28.21 -9.91 -2.79
CA GLN A 10 27.89 -9.58 -1.41
C GLN A 10 27.42 -8.13 -1.25
N LYS A 11 28.04 -7.18 -1.96
CA LYS A 11 27.58 -5.76 -1.97
C LYS A 11 26.16 -5.63 -2.49
N LYS A 12 25.83 -6.30 -3.61
CA LYS A 12 24.47 -6.31 -4.16
C LYS A 12 23.47 -6.89 -3.15
N MET A 13 23.81 -8.00 -2.51
CA MET A 13 22.97 -8.61 -1.47
C MET A 13 22.74 -7.66 -0.29
N MET A 14 23.78 -6.99 0.20
CA MET A 14 23.66 -6.02 1.29
C MET A 14 22.74 -4.85 0.93
N VAL A 15 22.86 -4.32 -0.29
CA VAL A 15 21.98 -3.26 -0.78
C VAL A 15 20.53 -3.75 -0.87
N SER A 16 20.29 -4.94 -1.45
CA SER A 16 18.95 -5.51 -1.53
C SER A 16 18.32 -5.73 -0.16
N VAL A 17 19.08 -6.26 0.80
CA VAL A 17 18.61 -6.44 2.18
C VAL A 17 18.29 -5.08 2.81
N GLY A 18 19.14 -4.07 2.63
CA GLY A 18 18.89 -2.72 3.10
C GLY A 18 17.60 -2.12 2.54
N LEU A 19 17.37 -2.28 1.23
CA LEU A 19 16.16 -1.80 0.56
C LEU A 19 14.87 -2.45 1.08
N ILE A 20 14.95 -3.67 1.61
CA ILE A 20 13.81 -4.37 2.23
C ILE A 20 13.66 -3.96 3.70
N LEU A 21 14.76 -3.97 4.48
CA LEU A 21 14.70 -3.75 5.92
C LEU A 21 14.43 -2.30 6.29
N LEU A 22 14.96 -1.33 5.55
CA LEU A 22 14.74 0.09 5.84
C LEU A 22 13.26 0.48 5.87
N PRO A 23 12.45 0.23 4.82
CA PRO A 23 11.03 0.53 4.87
C PRO A 23 10.31 -0.29 5.95
N LEU A 24 10.66 -1.57 6.14
CA LEU A 24 10.05 -2.39 7.19
C LEU A 24 10.27 -1.79 8.58
N VAL A 25 11.47 -1.28 8.88
CA VAL A 25 11.78 -0.64 10.17
C VAL A 25 11.04 0.68 10.31
N VAL A 26 11.09 1.54 9.28
CA VAL A 26 10.42 2.86 9.29
C VAL A 26 8.90 2.72 9.47
N TYR A 27 8.30 1.76 8.78
CA TYR A 27 6.85 1.55 8.78
C TYR A 27 6.39 0.45 9.75
N TRP A 28 7.26 -0.13 10.57
CA TRP A 28 6.91 -1.23 11.48
C TRP A 28 5.73 -0.90 12.40
N ASN A 29 5.62 0.37 12.79
CA ASN A 29 4.59 0.83 13.72
C ASN A 29 3.21 0.97 13.07
N ILE A 30 3.10 0.91 11.73
CA ILE A 30 1.82 1.13 11.03
C ILE A 30 0.70 0.18 11.49
N GLN A 31 1.06 -1.03 11.90
CA GLN A 31 0.14 -2.05 12.41
C GLN A 31 -0.57 -1.69 13.73
N ASN A 32 -0.05 -0.72 14.49
CA ASN A 32 -0.63 -0.30 15.76
C ASN A 32 -1.61 0.88 15.60
N PHE A 33 -1.70 1.46 14.40
CA PHE A 33 -2.65 2.52 14.12
C PHE A 33 -3.98 1.90 13.65
N GLY A 34 -5.08 2.47 14.12
CA GLY A 34 -6.40 2.11 13.62
C GLY A 34 -6.59 2.54 12.17
N PHE A 35 -7.46 1.85 11.46
CA PHE A 35 -7.90 2.29 10.15
C PHE A 35 -8.74 3.56 10.30
N ILE A 36 -8.38 4.63 9.58
CA ILE A 36 -9.07 5.93 9.66
C ILE A 36 -9.95 6.07 8.41
N ASN A 37 -11.27 6.01 8.61
CA ASN A 37 -12.29 6.16 7.56
C ASN A 37 -12.47 7.66 7.21
N TYR A 38 -11.54 8.25 6.46
CA TYR A 38 -11.58 9.68 6.15
C TYR A 38 -12.61 10.03 5.06
N ASP A 39 -12.74 9.19 4.04
CA ASP A 39 -13.55 9.40 2.83
C ASP A 39 -14.50 8.23 2.53
N ASP A 40 -14.35 7.10 3.22
CA ASP A 40 -15.23 5.94 3.14
C ASP A 40 -16.71 6.29 3.32
N ASN A 41 -17.03 7.29 4.14
CA ASN A 41 -18.42 7.72 4.27
C ASN A 41 -18.98 8.23 2.94
N LEU A 42 -18.21 9.05 2.23
CA LEU A 42 -18.62 9.65 0.96
C LEU A 42 -18.62 8.63 -0.19
N TYR A 43 -17.62 7.75 -0.24
CA TYR A 43 -17.41 6.89 -1.40
C TYR A 43 -17.98 5.48 -1.23
N VAL A 44 -18.11 4.98 0.00
CA VAL A 44 -18.53 3.60 0.29
C VAL A 44 -19.86 3.57 1.04
N THR A 45 -19.96 4.16 2.24
CA THR A 45 -21.15 3.95 3.09
C THR A 45 -22.35 4.80 2.68
N GLU A 46 -22.17 6.01 2.17
CA GLU A 46 -23.26 6.90 1.74
C GLU A 46 -23.40 6.98 0.22
N ASN A 47 -22.61 6.19 -0.52
CA ASN A 47 -22.74 6.13 -1.97
C ASN A 47 -23.93 5.24 -2.35
N ASP A 48 -25.06 5.87 -2.67
CA ASP A 48 -26.29 5.22 -3.16
C ASP A 48 -26.02 4.26 -4.31
N SER A 49 -25.02 4.56 -5.16
CA SER A 49 -24.64 3.70 -6.29
C SER A 49 -23.99 2.39 -5.84
N ILE A 50 -23.24 2.40 -4.73
CA ILE A 50 -22.59 1.20 -4.16
C ILE A 50 -23.57 0.41 -3.27
N GLN A 51 -24.45 1.09 -2.52
CA GLN A 51 -25.49 0.42 -1.72
C GLN A 51 -26.48 -0.39 -2.56
N SER A 52 -26.70 0.00 -3.83
CA SER A 52 -27.63 -0.68 -4.74
C SER A 52 -27.20 -2.10 -5.16
N GLY A 53 -26.02 -2.56 -4.74
CA GLY A 53 -25.46 -3.88 -5.07
C GLY A 53 -24.78 -3.92 -6.44
N LEU A 54 -24.29 -5.10 -6.83
CA LEU A 54 -23.54 -5.28 -8.07
C LEU A 54 -24.49 -5.17 -9.29
N SER A 55 -24.58 -3.98 -9.89
CA SER A 55 -25.35 -3.74 -11.11
C SER A 55 -24.43 -3.31 -12.26
N ILE A 56 -24.77 -3.70 -13.50
CA ILE A 56 -24.01 -3.26 -14.69
C ILE A 56 -24.02 -1.73 -14.81
N ARG A 57 -25.11 -1.09 -14.39
CA ARG A 57 -25.23 0.38 -14.40
C ARG A 57 -24.30 1.03 -13.38
N GLY A 58 -24.15 0.45 -12.19
CA GLY A 58 -23.18 0.89 -11.18
C GLY A 58 -21.73 0.69 -11.65
N LEU A 59 -21.44 -0.44 -12.30
CA LEU A 59 -20.12 -0.72 -12.86
C LEU A 59 -19.71 0.30 -13.93
N VAL A 60 -20.60 0.60 -14.89
CA VAL A 60 -20.34 1.62 -15.91
C VAL A 60 -20.21 3.01 -15.27
N GLY A 61 -21.01 3.30 -14.23
CA GLY A 61 -20.94 4.56 -13.48
C GLY A 61 -19.56 4.79 -12.86
N VAL A 62 -19.04 3.83 -12.07
CA VAL A 62 -17.72 3.96 -11.42
C VAL A 62 -16.58 4.09 -12.44
N LEU A 63 -16.70 3.46 -13.62
CA LEU A 63 -15.67 3.52 -14.66
C LEU A 63 -15.73 4.78 -15.53
N THR A 64 -16.85 5.51 -15.52
CA THR A 64 -17.04 6.75 -16.30
C THR A 64 -17.11 7.99 -15.43
N ASP A 65 -17.20 7.84 -14.11
CA ASP A 65 -17.18 8.97 -13.20
C ASP A 65 -15.83 9.71 -13.31
N THR A 66 -15.92 11.02 -13.53
CA THR A 66 -14.77 11.91 -13.76
C THR A 66 -14.64 12.94 -12.62
N ARG A 67 -15.37 12.75 -11.52
CA ARG A 67 -15.35 13.66 -10.36
C ARG A 67 -14.18 13.41 -9.42
#